data_AF-A0A7W4JXL0-F1
#
_entry.id   AF-A0A7W4JXL0-F1
#
_cell.length_a   1.000
_cell.length_b   1.000
_cell.length_c   1.000
_cell.angle_alpha   90.00
_cell.angle_beta   90.00
_cell.angle_gamma   90.00
#
_symmetry.space_group_name_H-M   'P 1'
#
loop_
_entity.id
_entity.type
_entity.pdbx_description
1 polymer ?
#
loop_
_entity_poly.entity_id
_entity_poly.type
_entity_poly.pdbx_seq_one_letter_code
_entity_poly.pdbx_strand_id
1 'polypeptide(L)'
;MLDILREEALPVQADRVGDYIRGVGLYVGVEMVKDAANKEPDGAFAAGIVNGLRDRHVLISATGFHANILKIRPPLGVHDG
;
A
#
# COMPACT_ATOMS: atom_id res chain seq x y z
N MET A 1 -8.75 -7.92 0.17
CA MET A 1 -7.38 -7.37 0.42
C MET A 1 -7.21 -5.95 -0.09
N LEU A 2 -7.64 -5.63 -1.32
CA LEU A 2 -8.05 -4.24 -1.63
C LEU A 2 -9.08 -3.74 -0.60
N ASP A 3 -9.92 -4.65 -0.07
CA ASP A 3 -10.88 -4.37 1.01
C ASP A 3 -10.20 -4.13 2.36
N ILE A 4 -9.14 -4.88 2.72
CA ILE A 4 -8.31 -4.57 3.91
C ILE A 4 -7.61 -3.21 3.74
N LEU A 5 -7.14 -2.88 2.53
CA LEU A 5 -6.63 -1.53 2.26
C LEU A 5 -7.73 -0.45 2.21
N ARG A 6 -9.02 -0.82 2.11
CA ARG A 6 -10.14 0.12 2.16
C ARG A 6 -10.70 0.28 3.57
N GLU A 7 -10.70 -0.79 4.37
CA GLU A 7 -11.23 -0.86 5.72
C GLU A 7 -10.17 -0.54 6.79
N GLU A 8 -8.94 -1.05 6.62
CA GLU A 8 -7.85 -0.91 7.61
C GLU A 8 -6.82 0.16 7.24
N ALA A 9 -6.50 0.32 5.95
CA ALA A 9 -5.73 1.49 5.52
C ALA A 9 -6.71 2.66 5.39
N LEU A 10 -6.46 3.71 6.18
CA LEU A 10 -7.04 5.06 6.09
C LEU A 10 -7.53 5.36 4.67
N PRO A 11 -8.70 6.01 4.49
CA PRO A 11 -9.34 6.19 3.19
C PRO A 11 -8.31 6.67 2.18
N VAL A 12 -7.76 5.74 1.41
CA VAL A 12 -6.72 6.06 0.44
C VAL A 12 -7.47 6.82 -0.62
N GLN A 13 -7.29 8.14 -0.61
CA GLN A 13 -7.91 9.00 -1.60
C GLN A 13 -7.40 8.56 -2.97
N ALA A 14 -8.32 8.32 -3.90
CA ALA A 14 -8.01 7.66 -5.17
C ALA A 14 -7.00 8.45 -6.02
N ASP A 15 -6.90 9.76 -5.79
CA ASP A 15 -5.93 10.68 -6.40
C ASP A 15 -4.47 10.46 -5.96
N ARG A 16 -4.25 9.64 -4.93
CA ARG A 16 -2.91 9.31 -4.40
C ARG A 16 -2.39 7.94 -4.81
N VAL A 17 -3.20 7.17 -5.54
CA VAL A 17 -2.83 5.87 -6.08
C VAL A 17 -2.39 6.04 -7.52
N GLY A 18 -1.15 5.70 -7.84
CA GLY A 18 -0.66 5.70 -9.20
C GLY A 18 -1.35 4.64 -10.07
N ASP A 19 -1.34 4.83 -11.38
CA ASP A 19 -1.96 3.90 -12.35
C ASP A 19 -1.35 2.49 -12.32
N TYR A 20 -0.14 2.34 -11.76
CA TYR A 20 0.60 1.10 -11.82
C TYR A 20 0.32 0.19 -10.61
N ILE A 21 -0.68 -0.68 -10.73
CA ILE A 21 -0.87 -1.82 -9.82
C ILE A 21 -0.26 -3.06 -10.47
N ARG A 22 0.86 -3.54 -9.92
CA ARG A 22 1.56 -4.75 -10.40
C ARG A 22 1.23 -5.91 -9.46
N GLY A 23 0.63 -6.99 -9.96
CA GLY A 23 0.42 -8.18 -9.14
C GLY A 23 0.14 -9.47 -9.92
N VAL A 24 0.70 -10.58 -9.40
CA VAL A 24 0.37 -11.96 -9.78
C VAL A 24 0.22 -12.73 -8.47
N GLY A 25 -0.95 -13.32 -8.21
CA GLY A 25 -1.25 -13.96 -6.91
C GLY A 25 -1.31 -12.95 -5.74
N LEU A 26 -0.73 -13.30 -4.59
CA LEU A 26 -0.76 -12.52 -3.34
C LEU A 26 0.35 -11.45 -3.23
N TYR A 27 0.86 -10.95 -4.35
CA TYR A 27 1.89 -9.93 -4.35
C TYR A 27 1.37 -8.69 -5.04
N VAL A 28 1.06 -7.64 -4.27
CA VAL A 28 0.55 -6.37 -4.81
C VAL A 28 1.55 -5.26 -4.50
N GLY A 29 1.99 -4.58 -5.56
CA GLY A 29 2.69 -3.30 -5.48
C GLY A 29 1.71 -2.16 -5.75
N VAL A 30 1.57 -1.23 -4.81
CA VAL A 30 0.74 -0.03 -4.97
C VAL A 30 1.64 1.20 -4.92
N GLU A 31 1.70 1.95 -6.01
CA GLU A 31 2.48 3.18 -6.07
C GLU A 31 1.72 4.34 -5.42
N MET A 32 2.37 5.01 -4.46
CA MET A 32 1.86 6.22 -3.83
C MET A 32 2.45 7.44 -4.53
N VAL A 33 1.58 8.35 -4.93
CA VAL A 33 1.94 9.62 -5.57
C VAL A 33 1.30 10.78 -4.83
N LYS A 34 1.89 11.97 -4.97
CA LYS A 34 1.33 13.21 -4.39
C LYS A 34 0.03 13.62 -5.08
N ASP A 35 -0.02 13.41 -6.40
CA ASP A 35 -1.19 13.68 -7.22
C ASP A 35 -1.18 12.77 -8.47
N ALA A 36 -2.36 12.41 -8.95
CA ALA A 36 -2.54 11.52 -10.08
C ALA A 36 -2.12 12.13 -11.44
N ALA A 37 -2.05 13.47 -11.55
CA ALA A 37 -1.75 14.14 -12.82
C ALA A 37 -0.24 14.14 -13.11
N ASN A 38 0.58 14.51 -12.13
CA ASN A 38 2.04 14.59 -12.25
C ASN A 38 2.74 13.30 -11.83
N LYS A 39 2.04 12.43 -11.09
CA LYS A 39 2.55 11.15 -10.58
C LYS A 39 3.87 11.29 -9.82
N GLU A 40 4.05 12.41 -9.11
CA GLU A 40 5.24 12.64 -8.31
C GLU A 40 5.27 11.61 -7.16
N PRO A 41 6.35 10.82 -7.01
CA PRO A 41 6.47 9.81 -5.96
C PRO A 41 6.29 10.37 -4.54
N ASP A 42 5.50 9.69 -3.71
CA ASP A 42 5.24 10.11 -2.31
C ASP A 42 5.65 9.05 -1.28
N GLY A 43 6.96 8.99 -1.00
CA GLY A 43 7.50 8.08 0.00
C GLY A 43 7.10 8.41 1.43
N ALA A 44 6.87 9.70 1.75
CA ALA A 44 6.44 10.11 3.09
C ALA A 44 5.04 9.59 3.40
N PHE A 45 4.13 9.67 2.44
CA PHE A 45 2.80 9.10 2.58
C PHE A 45 2.81 7.58 2.67
N ALA A 46 3.60 6.91 1.83
CA ALA A 46 3.77 5.47 1.90
C ALA A 46 4.27 5.02 3.28
N ALA A 47 5.25 5.72 3.86
CA ALA A 47 5.72 5.46 5.21
C ALA A 47 4.64 5.66 6.28
N GLY A 48 3.81 6.70 6.14
CA GLY A 48 2.65 6.92 7.01
C GLY A 48 1.67 5.74 6.99
N ILE A 49 1.37 5.21 5.80
CA ILE A 49 0.50 4.03 5.65
C ILE A 49 1.14 2.79 6.30
N VAL A 50 2.44 2.55 6.06
CA VAL A 50 3.17 1.42 6.67
C VAL A 50 3.12 1.49 8.20
N ASN A 51 3.33 2.66 8.78
CA ASN A 51 3.29 2.84 10.23
C ASN A 51 1.87 2.69 10.79
N GLY A 52 0.86 3.27 10.14
CA GLY A 52 -0.53 3.13 10.57
C GLY A 52 -1.03 1.67 10.53
N LEU A 53 -0.59 0.89 9.54
CA LEU A 53 -0.90 -0.55 9.48
C LEU A 53 -0.09 -1.36 10.51
N ARG A 54 1.16 -1.00 10.78
CA ARG A 54 1.96 -1.59 11.86
C ARG A 54 1.26 -1.45 13.21
N ASP A 55 0.72 -0.27 13.51
CA ASP A 55 -0.01 0.00 14.76
C ASP A 55 -1.28 -0.87 14.90
N ARG A 56 -1.80 -1.38 13.77
CA ARG A 56 -2.93 -2.33 13.69
C ARG A 56 -2.48 -3.78 13.54
N HIS A 57 -1.20 -4.07 13.77
CA HIS A 57 -0.59 -5.39 13.63
C HIS A 57 -0.61 -5.98 12.20
N VAL A 58 -0.78 -5.12 11.18
CA VAL A 58 -0.68 -5.49 9.77
C VAL A 58 0.69 -5.10 9.24
N LEU A 59 1.55 -6.08 9.01
CA LEU A 59 2.92 -5.84 8.58
C LEU A 59 3.02 -5.78 7.05
N ILE A 60 3.28 -4.57 6.54
CA ILE A 60 3.65 -4.32 5.14
C ILE A 60 4.98 -3.54 5.08
N SER A 61 5.49 -3.31 3.87
CA SER A 61 6.71 -2.52 3.64
C SER A 61 6.53 -1.55 2.49
N ALA A 62 7.35 -0.51 2.42
CA ALA A 62 7.50 0.32 1.24
C ALA A 62 8.82 -0.03 0.51
N THR A 63 8.83 0.09 -0.82
CA THR A 63 9.95 -0.28 -1.71
C THR A 63 10.06 0.69 -2.89
N GLY A 64 11.02 0.45 -3.78
CA GLY A 64 11.29 1.30 -4.94
C GLY A 64 12.30 2.40 -4.62
N PHE A 65 12.81 3.07 -5.66
CA PHE A 65 13.87 4.07 -5.52
C PHE A 65 13.45 5.24 -4.60
N HIS A 66 12.19 5.64 -4.67
CA HIS A 66 11.63 6.72 -3.86
C HIS A 66 10.90 6.22 -2.59
N ALA A 67 10.98 4.91 -2.28
CA ALA A 67 10.25 4.30 -1.16
C ALA A 67 8.73 4.58 -1.18
N ASN A 68 8.14 4.78 -2.36
CA ASN A 68 6.74 5.14 -2.53
C ASN A 68 5.85 3.97 -2.94
N ILE A 69 6.40 2.77 -3.13
CA ILE A 69 5.62 1.60 -3.54
C ILE A 69 5.32 0.73 -2.32
N LEU A 70 4.06 0.65 -1.91
CA LEU A 70 3.62 -0.29 -0.88
C LEU A 70 3.72 -1.72 -1.41
N LYS A 71 4.29 -2.60 -0.61
CA LYS A 71 4.50 -4.01 -0.91
C LYS A 71 3.70 -4.84 0.09
N ILE A 72 2.67 -5.48 -0.43
CA ILE A 72 1.68 -6.23 0.35
C ILE A 72 1.81 -7.70 0.00
N ARG A 73 2.06 -8.51 1.03
CA ARG A 73 2.22 -9.97 0.96
C ARG A 73 1.48 -10.61 2.14
N PRO A 74 0.19 -10.95 2.01
CA PRO A 74 -0.51 -11.63 3.08
C PRO A 74 0.11 -13.01 3.36
N PRO A 75 0.01 -13.50 4.60
CA PRO A 75 0.38 -14.87 4.91
C PRO A 75 -0.44 -15.84 4.06
N LEU A 76 0.21 -16.87 3.50
CA LEU A 76 -0.45 -17.93 2.73
C LEU A 76 -1.34 -18.87 3.60
N GLY A 77 -1.44 -18.59 4.91
CA GLY A 77 -2.20 -19.40 5.87
C GLY A 77 -2.80 -18.55 6.97
N VAL A 78 -3.62 -17.56 6.61
CA VAL A 78 -4.56 -16.97 7.57
C VAL A 78 -5.69 -17.99 7.73
N HIS A 79 -5.64 -18.80 8.79
CA HIS A 79 -6.82 -19.53 9.24
C HIS A 79 -7.70 -18.52 9.97
N ASP A 80 -8.95 -18.42 9.53
CA ASP A 80 -10.01 -17.78 10.32
C ASP A 80 -10.14 -18.58 11.62
N GLY A 81 -9.89 -17.91 12.75
CA GLY A 81 -10.25 -18.43 14.07
C GLY A 81 -11.73 -18.22 14.34
#